data_AF-A0A4R5EL36-F1
#
_entry.id   AF-A0A4R5EL36-F1
#
_cell.length_a   1.000
_cell.length_b   1.000
_cell.length_c   1.000
_cell.angle_alpha   90.00
_cell.angle_beta   90.00
_cell.angle_gamma   90.00
#
_symmetry.space_group_name_H-M   'P 1'
#
loop_
_entity.id
_entity.type
_entity.pdbx_description
1 polymer ?
#
loop_
_entity_poly.entity_id
_entity_poly.type
_entity_poly.pdbx_seq_one_letter_code
_entity_poly.pdbx_strand_id
1 'polypeptide(L)'
;MSLKYPLSALVLALLALPALAQDPQPLTYAMFEAAVPHVDLETCPDSLPQQDSFCRASVKHSEIHVFAFSEYGDSPMIGFASFPADQLGLLLK
;
A
#
# COMPACT_ATOMS: atom_id res chain seq x y z
N MET A 1 39.02 -38.54 -8.59
CA MET A 1 37.71 -38.88 -9.20
C MET A 1 37.30 -37.74 -10.12
N SER A 2 37.40 -37.93 -11.43
CA SER A 2 37.08 -36.91 -12.42
C SER A 2 35.58 -36.95 -12.74
N LEU A 3 34.87 -35.86 -12.47
CA LEU A 3 33.43 -35.77 -12.64
C LEU A 3 33.11 -35.25 -14.05
N LYS A 4 32.76 -36.17 -14.96
CA LYS A 4 32.31 -35.91 -16.33
C LYS A 4 30.79 -35.77 -16.35
N TYR A 5 30.26 -34.55 -16.27
CA TYR A 5 28.85 -34.30 -16.58
C TYR A 5 28.73 -33.43 -17.83
N PRO A 6 27.97 -33.85 -18.85
CA PRO A 6 27.83 -33.11 -20.10
C PRO A 6 26.98 -31.84 -19.89
N LEU A 7 27.48 -30.73 -20.43
CA LEU A 7 26.94 -29.37 -20.35
C LEU A 7 25.49 -29.21 -20.85
N SER A 8 24.91 -30.23 -21.49
CA SER A 8 23.59 -30.17 -22.14
C SER A 8 22.38 -30.28 -21.21
N ALA A 9 22.55 -30.67 -19.94
CA ALA A 9 21.41 -30.81 -19.02
C ALA A 9 20.93 -29.49 -18.39
N LEU A 10 21.67 -28.39 -18.58
CA LEU A 10 21.38 -27.12 -17.88
C LEU A 10 20.25 -26.30 -18.54
N VAL A 11 19.96 -26.53 -19.84
CA VAL A 11 19.08 -25.64 -20.62
C VAL A 11 17.58 -25.95 -20.41
N LEU A 12 17.21 -27.19 -20.06
CA LEU A 12 15.79 -27.58 -19.91
C LEU A 12 15.15 -27.16 -18.58
N ALA A 13 15.92 -26.71 -17.58
CA ALA A 13 15.41 -26.40 -16.25
C ALA A 13 14.78 -25.00 -16.12
N LEU A 14 14.94 -24.12 -17.12
CA LEU A 14 14.51 -22.72 -17.05
C LEU A 14 13.04 -22.49 -17.44
N LEU A 15 12.33 -23.50 -17.98
CA LEU A 15 10.95 -23.35 -18.46
C LEU A 15 9.88 -23.73 -17.43
N ALA A 16 10.27 -24.18 -16.24
CA ALA A 16 9.37 -24.66 -15.19
C ALA A 16 9.36 -23.76 -13.96
N LEU A 17 9.68 -22.46 -14.10
CA LEU A 17 9.39 -21.51 -13.03
C LEU A 17 7.87 -21.37 -12.95
N PRO A 18 7.21 -21.80 -11.86
CA PRO A 18 5.83 -21.43 -11.65
C PRO A 18 5.80 -19.90 -11.66
N ALA A 19 4.93 -19.31 -12.47
CA ALA A 19 4.58 -17.91 -12.30
C ALA A 19 4.05 -17.82 -10.86
N LEU A 20 4.86 -17.30 -9.94
CA LEU A 20 4.44 -17.10 -8.57
C LEU A 20 3.33 -16.05 -8.62
N ALA A 21 2.08 -16.51 -8.64
CA ALA A 21 0.95 -15.67 -8.39
C ALA A 21 1.10 -15.21 -6.94
N GLN A 22 1.66 -14.01 -6.76
CA GLN A 22 1.68 -13.36 -5.46
C GLN A 22 0.28 -12.77 -5.25
N ASP A 23 -0.37 -13.16 -4.16
CA ASP A 23 -1.62 -12.50 -3.76
C ASP A 23 -1.38 -11.00 -3.56
N PRO A 24 -2.36 -10.14 -3.89
CA PRO A 24 -2.25 -8.72 -3.61
C PRO A 24 -1.97 -8.50 -2.12
N GLN A 25 -0.77 -8.00 -1.81
CA GLN A 25 -0.39 -7.68 -0.44
C GLN A 25 -1.07 -6.36 -0.06
N PRO A 26 -1.87 -6.31 1.03
CA PRO A 26 -2.43 -5.07 1.52
C PRO A 26 -1.32 -4.09 1.91
N LEU A 27 -1.53 -2.80 1.64
CA LEU A 27 -0.69 -1.74 2.21
C LEU A 27 -1.04 -1.59 3.69
N THR A 28 -0.16 -2.07 4.59
CA THR A 28 -0.35 -1.91 6.03
C THR A 28 0.03 -0.50 6.48
N TYR A 29 -0.50 -0.07 7.63
CA TYR A 29 -0.15 1.22 8.21
C TYR A 29 1.36 1.33 8.49
N ALA A 30 2.01 0.28 8.99
CA ALA A 30 3.45 0.29 9.26
C ALA A 30 4.28 0.52 7.98
N MET A 31 3.88 -0.07 6.85
CA MET A 31 4.53 0.16 5.56
C MET A 31 4.31 1.60 5.06
N PHE A 32 3.09 2.12 5.21
CA PHE A 32 2.75 3.49 4.85
C PHE A 32 3.53 4.51 5.69
N GLU A 33 3.58 4.34 7.00
CA GLU A 33 4.23 5.25 7.94
C GLU A 33 5.73 5.37 7.68
N ALA A 34 6.38 4.27 7.30
CA ALA A 34 7.79 4.28 6.92
C ALA A 34 8.07 5.03 5.60
N ALA A 35 7.09 5.15 4.71
CA ALA A 35 7.29 5.60 3.33
C ALA A 35 6.67 6.97 3.01
N VAL A 36 5.64 7.38 3.74
CA VAL A 36 4.80 8.54 3.39
C VAL A 36 4.82 9.55 4.53
N PRO A 37 5.39 10.75 4.34
CA PRO A 37 5.20 11.86 5.26
C PRO A 37 3.73 12.26 5.30
N HIS A 38 3.13 12.23 6.48
CA HIS A 38 1.69 12.43 6.65
C HIS A 38 1.37 13.13 7.96
N VAL A 39 0.11 13.53 8.10
CA VAL A 39 -0.50 14.02 9.35
C VAL A 39 -1.71 13.17 9.70
N ASP A 40 -2.03 13.15 10.98
CA ASP A 40 -3.21 12.49 11.50
C ASP A 40 -4.44 13.38 11.26
N LEU A 41 -5.56 12.75 10.88
CA LEU A 41 -6.86 13.41 10.86
C LEU A 41 -7.68 12.95 12.07
N GLU A 42 -8.34 13.89 12.74
CA GLU A 42 -9.27 13.56 13.83
C GLU A 42 -10.49 12.81 13.31
N THR A 43 -10.96 13.16 12.11
CA THR A 43 -12.10 12.56 11.44
C THR A 43 -11.75 12.20 10.00
N CYS A 44 -12.28 11.08 9.52
CA CYS A 44 -12.17 10.71 8.12
C CYS A 44 -13.14 11.55 7.26
N PRO A 45 -12.80 11.90 6.01
CA PRO A 45 -13.76 12.49 5.07
C PRO A 45 -14.98 11.59 4.85
N ASP A 46 -16.16 12.16 4.65
CA ASP A 46 -17.44 11.42 4.48
C ASP A 46 -17.41 10.36 3.36
N SER A 47 -16.53 10.52 2.37
CA SER A 47 -16.34 9.57 1.27
C SER A 47 -15.53 8.32 1.65
N LEU A 48 -14.95 8.28 2.85
CA LEU A 48 -14.12 7.20 3.37
C LEU A 48 -14.79 6.50 4.57
N PRO A 49 -14.41 5.25 4.86
CA PRO A 49 -14.91 4.53 6.03
C PRO A 49 -14.72 5.34 7.32
N GLN A 50 -15.80 5.44 8.10
CA GLN A 50 -15.86 6.23 9.34
C GLN A 50 -15.74 5.39 10.61
N GLN A 51 -16.15 4.13 10.54
CA GLN A 51 -16.21 3.23 11.69
C GLN A 51 -15.03 2.26 11.64
N ASP A 52 -14.46 1.99 12.81
CA ASP A 52 -13.32 1.08 12.99
C ASP A 52 -12.14 1.42 12.06
N SER A 53 -11.95 2.71 11.81
CA SER A 53 -10.99 3.24 10.87
C SER A 53 -10.36 4.52 11.39
N PHE A 54 -9.13 4.77 10.94
CA PHE A 54 -8.44 6.04 11.15
C PHE A 54 -7.86 6.53 9.82
N CYS A 55 -7.77 7.85 9.67
CA CYS A 55 -7.29 8.47 8.44
C CYS A 55 -5.97 9.21 8.63
N ARG A 56 -5.16 9.19 7.56
CA ARG A 56 -3.91 9.95 7.42
C ARG A 56 -3.93 10.76 6.15
N ALA A 57 -3.44 11.99 6.21
CA ALA A 57 -3.35 12.87 5.06
C ALA A 57 -1.89 13.16 4.69
N SER A 58 -1.58 13.13 3.40
CA SER A 58 -0.31 13.61 2.85
C SER A 58 -0.57 14.66 1.79
N VAL A 59 0.24 15.71 1.74
CA VAL A 59 0.12 16.77 0.73
C VAL A 59 1.23 16.60 -0.29
N LYS A 60 0.86 16.40 -1.56
CA LYS A 60 1.82 16.30 -2.66
C LYS A 60 1.17 16.81 -3.95
N HIS A 61 1.96 17.46 -4.80
CA HIS A 61 1.51 17.99 -6.11
C HIS A 61 0.22 18.84 -6.06
N SER A 62 0.06 19.67 -5.03
CA SER A 62 -1.15 20.49 -4.81
C SER A 62 -2.44 19.68 -4.61
N GLU A 63 -2.30 18.43 -4.16
CA GLU A 63 -3.40 17.57 -3.75
C GLU A 63 -3.18 17.07 -2.31
N ILE A 64 -4.29 16.79 -1.64
CA ILE A 64 -4.34 16.11 -0.35
C ILE A 64 -4.74 14.68 -0.63
N HIS A 65 -3.89 13.75 -0.25
CA HIS A 65 -4.13 12.32 -0.35
C HIS A 65 -4.52 11.81 1.03
N VAL A 66 -5.76 11.35 1.18
CA VAL A 66 -6.27 10.77 2.43
C VAL A 66 -6.34 9.26 2.30
N PHE A 67 -5.71 8.57 3.25
CA PHE A 67 -5.63 7.12 3.34
C PHE A 67 -6.41 6.69 4.58
N ALA A 68 -7.37 5.78 4.42
CA ALA A 68 -8.11 5.19 5.53
C ALA A 68 -7.56 3.79 5.82
N PHE A 69 -7.25 3.53 7.09
CA PHE A 69 -6.75 2.24 7.57
C PHE A 69 -7.75 1.65 8.56
N SER A 70 -7.84 0.32 8.61
CA SER A 70 -8.64 -0.35 9.64
C SER A 70 -7.92 -0.30 11.01
N GLU A 71 -8.69 -0.21 12.09
CA GLU A 71 -8.17 -0.40 13.45
C GLU A 71 -7.89 -1.87 13.79
N TYR A 72 -8.31 -2.81 12.94
CA TYR A 72 -8.16 -4.24 13.16
C TYR A 72 -6.98 -4.85 12.39
N GLY A 73 -6.47 -5.98 12.90
CA GLY A 73 -5.37 -6.72 12.27
C GLY A 73 -4.10 -5.87 12.18
N ASP A 74 -3.40 -5.99 11.04
CA ASP A 74 -2.18 -5.20 10.77
C ASP A 74 -2.48 -3.81 10.19
N SER A 75 -3.67 -3.28 10.47
CA SER A 75 -4.20 -2.02 9.93
C SER A 75 -4.03 -1.90 8.42
N PRO A 76 -4.66 -2.78 7.61
CA PRO A 76 -4.62 -2.65 6.16
C PRO A 76 -5.32 -1.37 5.71
N MET A 77 -4.84 -0.78 4.61
CA MET A 77 -5.53 0.31 3.94
C MET A 77 -6.85 -0.20 3.37
N ILE A 78 -7.94 0.46 3.76
CA ILE A 78 -9.32 0.12 3.38
C ILE A 78 -10.02 1.23 2.60
N GLY A 79 -9.35 2.36 2.37
CA GLY A 79 -9.90 3.45 1.57
C GLY A 79 -8.84 4.48 1.17
N PHE A 80 -9.10 5.19 0.08
CA PHE A 80 -8.24 6.25 -0.44
C PHE A 80 -9.08 7.31 -1.15
N ALA A 81 -8.77 8.58 -0.93
CA ALA A 81 -9.36 9.71 -1.64
C ALA A 81 -8.32 10.81 -1.86
N SER A 82 -8.38 11.47 -3.02
CA SER A 82 -7.60 12.68 -3.29
C SER A 82 -8.51 13.89 -3.40
N PHE A 83 -8.07 15.01 -2.84
CA PHE A 83 -8.77 16.29 -2.91
C PHE A 83 -7.79 17.38 -3.40
N PRO A 84 -8.27 18.36 -4.17
CA PRO A 84 -7.49 19.56 -4.46
C PRO A 84 -7.07 20.29 -3.16
N ALA A 85 -5.82 20.75 -3.07
CA ALA A 85 -5.30 21.38 -1.84
C ALA A 85 -5.99 22.70 -1.48
N ASP A 86 -6.62 23.38 -2.45
CA ASP A 86 -7.45 24.57 -2.22
C ASP A 86 -8.75 24.25 -1.47
N GLN A 87 -9.14 22.98 -1.34
CA GLN A 87 -10.30 22.54 -0.56
C GLN A 87 -9.97 22.16 0.90
N LEU A 88 -8.72 22.34 1.37
CA LEU A 88 -8.28 22.03 2.74
C LEU A 88 -9.20 22.61 3.83
N GLY A 89 -9.72 23.83 3.63
CA GLY A 89 -10.61 24.48 4.60
C GLY A 89 -11.97 23.80 4.80
N LEU A 90 -12.36 22.88 3.92
CA LEU A 90 -13.59 22.08 4.04
C LEU A 90 -13.39 20.78 4.82
N LEU A 91 -12.15 20.32 4.97
CA LEU A 91 -11.80 19.03 5.58
C LEU A 91 -11.32 19.14 7.04
N LEU A 92 -11.23 20.35 7.59
CA LEU A 92 -10.69 20.64 8.94
C LEU A 92 -11.77 21.20 9.89
N LYS A 93 -13.01 20.69 9.82
CA LYS A 93 -14.11 21.09 10.72
C LYS A 93 -14.35 20.09 11.83
#